data_AF-A0A929NX66-F1
#
_entry.id   AF-A0A929NX66-F1
#
_cell.length_a   1.000
_cell.length_b   1.000
_cell.length_c   1.000
_cell.angle_alpha   90.00
_cell.angle_beta   90.00
_cell.angle_gamma   90.00
#
_symmetry.space_group_name_H-M   'P 1'
#
loop_
_entity.id
_entity.type
_entity.pdbx_description
1 polymer ?
#
loop_
_entity_poly.entity_id
_entity_poly.type
_entity_poly.pdbx_seq_one_letter_code
_entity_poly.pdbx_strand_id
1 'polypeptide(L)'
;MHEDDEVIMANAELEVPADNYEKFDQEIDPGKLGDKLVQTNTLKGTVREFQYYSSNHLLLSLVKKKKAEAKNYRVNLAWLSSEPVHNKIIVWKWLYGALLSSAFMGLFIFLAINETIRLEYSIVACTISVTATLISLLLFVYHMRNEYIFKSQYGGAALFLIENKKPEQGKFDNFFISLQQAIDKTKMNISVSDRLVGELKMCRRLRDEGIISDEIYTIARTAIFKHDQYKS
;
A
#
# COMPACT_ATOMS: atom_id res chain seq x y z
N MET A 1 10.13 -27.61 -41.11
CA MET A 1 10.54 -28.04 -39.76
C MET A 1 11.34 -26.87 -39.22
N HIS A 2 10.74 -26.13 -38.28
CA HIS A 2 11.21 -24.85 -37.78
C HIS A 2 12.57 -24.99 -37.10
N GLU A 3 13.58 -24.32 -37.64
CA GLU A 3 14.70 -23.77 -36.88
C GLU A 3 14.71 -22.28 -37.22
N ASP A 4 13.89 -21.53 -36.48
CA ASP A 4 14.03 -20.08 -36.43
C ASP A 4 15.01 -19.77 -35.31
N ASP A 5 16.16 -19.27 -35.73
CA ASP A 5 17.02 -18.39 -34.95
C ASP A 5 16.16 -17.36 -34.20
N GLU A 6 16.29 -17.27 -32.88
CA GLU A 6 16.16 -15.97 -32.23
C GLU A 6 16.97 -15.88 -30.94
N VAL A 7 18.23 -15.49 -31.16
CA VAL A 7 18.89 -14.38 -30.47
C VAL A 7 19.07 -14.52 -28.94
N ILE A 8 20.25 -15.03 -28.60
CA ILE A 8 21.00 -14.66 -27.40
C ILE A 8 21.27 -13.14 -27.48
N MET A 9 20.47 -12.33 -26.81
CA MET A 9 20.91 -11.03 -26.30
C MET A 9 21.09 -11.23 -24.81
N ALA A 10 22.26 -11.73 -24.40
CA ALA A 10 23.36 -10.87 -24.01
C ALA A 10 22.86 -9.77 -23.08
N ASN A 11 23.35 -9.83 -21.85
CA ASN A 11 23.37 -8.72 -20.91
C ASN A 11 23.96 -7.49 -21.61
N ALA A 12 23.14 -6.76 -22.37
CA ALA A 12 23.32 -5.35 -22.52
C ALA A 12 22.93 -4.79 -21.16
N GLU A 13 23.89 -4.79 -20.24
CA GLU A 13 24.10 -3.63 -19.41
C GLU A 13 24.12 -2.43 -20.38
N LEU A 14 22.93 -1.92 -20.70
CA LEU A 14 22.77 -0.51 -20.94
C LEU A 14 23.19 0.12 -19.62
N GLU A 15 24.51 0.28 -19.46
CA GLU A 15 25.13 1.33 -18.69
C GLU A 15 24.64 2.64 -19.33
N VAL A 16 23.35 2.95 -19.10
CA VAL A 16 22.92 4.32 -18.96
C VAL A 16 23.85 4.86 -17.89
N PRO A 17 24.73 5.83 -18.22
CA PRO A 17 25.77 6.30 -17.32
C PRO A 17 25.18 6.48 -15.92
N ALA A 18 25.83 5.90 -14.92
CA ALA A 18 25.48 6.11 -13.52
C ALA A 18 25.58 7.60 -13.11
N ASP A 19 26.02 8.48 -14.01
CA ASP A 19 26.21 9.92 -13.85
C ASP A 19 24.92 10.75 -13.75
N ASN A 20 23.73 10.15 -13.78
CA ASN A 20 22.48 10.83 -13.44
C ASN A 20 21.77 10.20 -12.23
N TYR A 21 22.56 9.66 -11.28
CA TYR A 21 22.09 9.40 -9.93
C TYR A 21 21.87 10.73 -9.20
N GLU A 22 20.67 11.30 -9.32
CA GLU A 22 20.19 12.21 -8.27
C GLU A 22 19.92 11.38 -7.01
N LYS A 23 20.97 11.06 -6.25
CA LYS A 23 20.80 10.81 -4.82
C LYS A 23 20.18 12.08 -4.25
N PHE A 24 18.91 12.03 -3.90
CA PHE A 24 18.22 13.16 -3.29
C PHE A 24 18.63 13.27 -1.81
N ASP A 25 19.91 13.60 -1.59
CA ASP A 25 20.46 14.11 -0.32
C ASP A 25 20.25 15.64 -0.20
N GLN A 26 19.40 16.23 -1.05
CA GLN A 26 19.07 17.64 -0.97
C GLN A 26 18.25 17.92 0.30
N GLU A 27 18.79 18.79 1.16
CA GLU A 27 18.08 19.42 2.27
C GLU A 27 16.67 19.82 1.82
N ILE A 28 15.66 19.37 2.57
CA ILE A 28 14.26 19.68 2.26
C ILE A 28 14.08 21.18 2.46
N ASP A 29 13.80 21.89 1.37
CA ASP A 29 13.45 23.31 1.43
C ASP A 29 12.05 23.45 2.07
N PRO A 30 11.96 24.03 3.29
CA PRO A 30 10.67 24.17 3.98
C PRO A 30 9.70 25.09 3.22
N GLY A 31 10.18 25.97 2.34
CA GLY A 31 9.36 26.87 1.54
C GLY A 31 8.58 26.19 0.40
N LYS A 32 8.90 24.93 0.08
CA LYS A 32 8.25 24.14 -0.98
C LYS A 32 7.28 23.09 -0.46
N LEU A 33 7.04 23.07 0.85
CA LEU A 33 6.12 22.13 1.48
C LEU A 33 4.67 22.59 1.30
N GLY A 34 3.82 21.68 0.81
CA GLY A 34 2.40 21.91 0.64
C GLY A 34 1.57 21.12 1.65
N ASP A 35 0.35 20.77 1.23
CA ASP A 35 -0.61 20.03 2.04
C ASP A 35 -0.05 18.70 2.56
N LYS A 36 -0.48 18.34 3.77
CA LYS A 36 0.00 17.18 4.51
C LYS A 36 -1.15 16.33 5.02
N LEU A 37 -1.05 15.02 4.81
CA LEU A 37 -1.93 14.01 5.37
C LEU A 37 -1.13 13.10 6.30
N VAL A 38 -1.52 13.04 7.57
CA VAL A 38 -0.93 12.13 8.56
C VAL A 38 -1.94 11.06 8.92
N GLN A 39 -1.57 9.80 8.71
CA GLN A 39 -2.35 8.64 9.08
C GLN A 39 -1.66 7.90 10.23
N THR A 40 -2.28 7.97 11.41
CA THR A 40 -1.82 7.22 12.58
C THR A 40 -2.73 6.02 12.81
N ASN A 41 -2.14 4.84 12.87
CA ASN A 41 -2.83 3.61 13.25
C ASN A 41 -2.35 3.17 14.63
N THR A 42 -3.13 3.51 15.66
CA THR A 42 -2.80 3.20 17.07
C THR A 42 -2.72 1.70 17.33
N LEU A 43 -3.60 0.92 16.71
CA LEU A 43 -3.65 -0.54 16.85
C LEU A 43 -2.40 -1.22 16.28
N LYS A 44 -1.91 -0.76 15.12
CA LYS A 44 -0.71 -1.32 14.47
C LYS A 44 0.59 -0.63 14.88
N GLY A 45 0.50 0.51 15.58
CA GLY A 45 1.66 1.35 15.91
C GLY A 45 2.37 1.92 14.68
N THR A 46 1.65 2.08 13.57
CA THR A 46 2.20 2.59 12.31
C THR A 46 1.79 4.03 12.10
N VAL A 47 2.73 4.88 11.69
CA VAL A 47 2.47 6.26 11.26
C VAL A 47 2.89 6.37 9.80
N ARG A 48 1.98 6.88 8.96
CA ARG A 48 2.26 7.24 7.58
C ARG A 48 2.01 8.72 7.40
N GLU A 49 2.96 9.40 6.79
CA GLU A 49 2.85 10.81 6.47
C GLU A 49 3.07 10.99 4.98
N PHE A 50 2.15 11.75 4.37
CA PHE A 50 2.15 12.13 2.98
C PHE A 50 2.18 13.65 2.94
N GLN A 51 3.17 14.23 2.31
CA GLN A 51 3.30 15.69 2.21
C GLN A 51 3.67 16.08 0.80
N TYR A 52 2.95 17.03 0.20
CA TYR A 52 3.35 17.57 -1.09
C TYR A 52 4.67 18.32 -0.97
N TYR A 53 5.54 18.10 -1.95
CA TYR A 53 6.82 18.77 -2.05
C TYR A 53 7.00 19.30 -3.46
N SER A 54 7.09 20.62 -3.58
CA SER A 54 7.03 21.29 -4.88
C SER A 54 5.72 20.94 -5.63
N SER A 55 5.61 21.33 -6.89
CA SER A 55 4.41 21.10 -7.71
C SER A 55 4.26 19.65 -8.21
N ASN A 56 5.33 18.85 -8.15
CA ASN A 56 5.41 17.57 -8.88
C ASN A 56 5.85 16.37 -8.01
N HIS A 57 6.15 16.54 -6.72
CA HIS A 57 6.63 15.45 -5.88
C HIS A 57 5.77 15.27 -4.62
N LEU A 58 5.76 14.04 -4.12
CA LEU A 58 5.16 13.65 -2.86
C LEU A 58 6.25 13.09 -1.95
N LEU A 59 6.41 13.69 -0.77
CA LEU A 59 7.20 13.16 0.33
C LEU A 59 6.39 12.11 1.09
N LEU A 60 7.02 10.97 1.32
CA LEU A 60 6.45 9.84 2.03
C LEU A 60 7.34 9.53 3.22
N SER A 61 6.78 9.54 4.43
CA SER A 61 7.45 9.08 5.63
C SER A 61 6.66 7.92 6.25
N LEU A 62 7.32 6.78 6.41
CA LEU A 62 6.72 5.55 6.91
C LEU A 62 7.45 5.06 8.15
N VAL A 63 6.74 5.06 9.27
CA VAL A 63 7.20 4.47 10.55
C VAL A 63 6.38 3.22 10.81
N LYS A 64 6.99 2.04 10.62
CA LYS A 64 6.28 0.75 10.75
C LYS A 64 6.06 0.30 12.22
N LYS A 65 6.87 0.78 13.17
CA LYS A 65 6.77 0.49 14.61
C LYS A 65 7.36 1.66 15.41
N LYS A 66 6.91 1.87 16.66
CA LYS A 66 7.40 2.94 17.57
C LYS A 66 8.94 3.04 17.73
N LYS A 67 9.70 1.98 17.41
CA LYS A 67 11.17 1.94 17.49
C LYS A 67 11.87 1.66 16.14
N ALA A 68 11.12 1.60 15.04
CA ALA A 68 11.71 1.37 13.72
C ALA A 68 12.14 2.69 13.10
N GLU A 69 13.27 2.70 12.40
CA GLU A 69 13.70 3.84 11.60
C GLU A 69 12.63 4.24 10.59
N ALA A 70 12.39 5.55 10.49
CA ALA A 70 11.46 6.10 9.53
C ALA A 70 12.04 5.93 8.13
N LYS A 71 11.33 5.21 7.25
CA LYS A 71 11.68 5.18 5.83
C LYS A 71 11.07 6.41 5.17
N ASN A 72 11.94 7.33 4.77
CA ASN A 72 11.55 8.54 4.04
C ASN A 72 11.94 8.37 2.58
N TYR A 73 11.01 8.58 1.66
CA TYR A 73 11.31 8.61 0.23
C TYR A 73 10.38 9.56 -0.50
N ARG A 74 10.77 9.94 -1.71
CA ARG A 74 9.99 10.81 -2.59
C ARG A 74 9.45 10.01 -3.76
N VAL A 75 8.29 10.41 -4.26
CA VAL A 75 7.71 9.89 -5.49
C VAL A 75 7.30 11.07 -6.36
N ASN A 76 7.62 11.02 -7.65
CA ASN A 76 7.20 12.04 -8.59
C ASN A 76 5.81 11.68 -9.13
N LEU A 77 4.90 12.65 -9.09
CA LEU A 77 3.50 12.49 -9.44
C LEU A 77 3.30 12.17 -10.92
N ALA A 78 4.22 12.59 -11.80
CA ALA A 78 4.16 12.33 -13.23
C ALA A 78 4.17 10.84 -13.59
N TRP A 79 4.76 10.00 -12.73
CA TRP A 79 5.00 8.58 -13.00
C TRP A 79 3.99 7.66 -12.28
N LEU A 80 3.07 8.24 -11.51
CA LEU A 80 2.05 7.52 -10.75
C LEU A 80 0.81 7.25 -11.60
N SER A 81 0.12 6.14 -11.37
CA SER A 81 -1.26 5.99 -11.83
C SER A 81 -2.20 6.91 -11.03
N SER A 82 -3.09 7.63 -11.73
CA SER A 82 -4.17 8.41 -11.11
C SER A 82 -5.34 7.52 -10.65
N GLU A 83 -5.37 6.28 -11.12
CA GLU A 83 -6.32 5.25 -10.70
C GLU A 83 -5.64 4.29 -9.71
N PRO A 84 -5.75 4.51 -8.40
CA PRO A 84 -5.22 3.60 -7.41
C PRO A 84 -6.08 2.34 -7.31
N VAL A 85 -5.43 1.20 -7.05
CA VAL A 85 -6.13 -0.06 -6.87
C VAL A 85 -6.70 -0.12 -5.46
N HIS A 86 -8.02 -0.29 -5.37
CA HIS A 86 -8.69 -0.49 -4.09
C HIS A 86 -8.48 -1.91 -3.59
N ASN A 87 -7.85 -2.07 -2.42
CA ASN A 87 -7.62 -3.36 -1.81
C ASN A 87 -8.33 -3.45 -0.45
N LYS A 88 -9.38 -4.28 -0.40
CA LYS A 88 -10.14 -4.56 0.82
C LYS A 88 -9.94 -6.01 1.24
N ILE A 89 -9.18 -6.22 2.30
CA ILE A 89 -8.95 -7.54 2.88
C ILE A 89 -9.88 -7.69 4.08
N ILE A 90 -10.87 -8.57 3.94
CA ILE A 90 -11.79 -8.96 5.01
C ILE A 90 -11.43 -10.37 5.44
N VAL A 91 -11.01 -10.55 6.70
CA VAL A 91 -10.62 -11.87 7.21
C VAL A 91 -11.84 -12.57 7.81
N TRP A 92 -12.69 -13.11 6.93
CA TRP A 92 -13.95 -13.76 7.26
C TRP A 92 -13.84 -14.89 8.29
N LYS A 93 -12.70 -15.59 8.34
CA LYS A 93 -12.45 -16.68 9.29
C LYS A 93 -12.67 -16.25 10.75
N TRP A 94 -12.25 -15.05 11.12
CA TRP A 94 -12.44 -14.52 12.47
C TRP A 94 -13.89 -14.11 12.74
N LEU A 95 -14.60 -13.65 11.72
CA LEU A 95 -16.03 -13.37 11.83
C LEU A 95 -16.85 -14.65 12.05
N TYR A 96 -16.55 -15.70 11.28
CA TYR A 96 -17.18 -17.02 11.50
C TYR A 96 -16.84 -17.59 12.88
N GLY A 97 -15.61 -17.41 13.35
CA GLY A 97 -15.21 -17.78 14.71
C GLY A 97 -16.03 -17.06 15.78
N ALA A 98 -16.24 -15.75 15.64
CA ALA A 98 -17.06 -14.96 16.55
C ALA A 98 -18.54 -15.40 16.50
N LEU A 99 -19.09 -15.64 15.31
CA LEU A 99 -20.47 -16.11 15.14
C LEU A 99 -20.68 -17.49 15.75
N LEU A 100 -19.76 -18.43 15.50
CA LEU A 100 -19.83 -19.78 16.04
C LEU A 100 -19.75 -19.77 17.57
N SER A 101 -18.83 -18.97 18.12
CA SER A 101 -18.68 -18.83 19.57
C SER A 101 -19.91 -18.19 20.22
N SER A 102 -20.52 -17.19 19.57
CA SER A 102 -21.79 -16.61 20.00
C SER A 102 -22.95 -17.61 19.92
N ALA A 103 -22.98 -18.48 18.91
CA ALA A 103 -23.99 -19.53 18.79
C ALA A 103 -23.85 -20.57 19.91
N PHE A 104 -22.62 -20.99 20.24
CA PHE A 104 -22.36 -21.86 21.39
C PHE A 104 -22.78 -21.22 22.71
N MET A 105 -22.52 -19.92 22.89
CA MET A 105 -23.01 -19.19 24.07
C MET A 105 -24.54 -19.26 24.16
N GLY A 106 -25.25 -19.00 23.06
CA GLY A 106 -26.71 -19.11 23.01
C GLY A 106 -27.23 -20.51 23.34
N LEU A 107 -26.53 -21.55 22.85
CA LEU A 107 -26.86 -22.95 23.16
C LEU A 107 -26.68 -23.27 24.65
N PHE A 108 -25.60 -22.83 25.28
CA PHE A 108 -25.36 -23.05 26.72
C PHE A 108 -26.37 -22.31 27.60
N ILE A 109 -26.81 -21.12 27.17
CA ILE A 109 -27.89 -20.38 27.84
C ILE A 109 -29.21 -21.15 27.73
N PHE A 110 -29.57 -21.62 26.53
CA PHE A 110 -30.79 -22.39 26.31
C PHE A 110 -30.83 -23.69 27.13
N LEU A 111 -29.72 -24.44 27.16
CA LEU A 111 -29.60 -25.68 27.94
C LEU A 111 -29.65 -25.45 29.46
N ALA A 112 -29.20 -24.28 29.93
CA ALA A 112 -29.31 -23.91 31.33
C ALA A 112 -30.75 -23.54 31.72
N ILE A 113 -31.48 -22.84 30.83
CA ILE A 113 -32.90 -22.50 31.05
C ILE A 113 -33.77 -23.76 31.14
N ASN A 114 -33.47 -24.77 30.31
CA ASN A 114 -34.19 -26.05 30.32
C ASN A 114 -33.71 -27.02 31.42
N GLU A 115 -32.91 -26.55 32.39
CA GLU A 115 -32.35 -27.32 33.52
C GLU A 115 -31.62 -28.62 33.10
N THR A 116 -31.21 -28.72 31.83
CA THR A 116 -30.55 -29.91 31.28
C THR A 116 -29.09 -29.99 31.75
N ILE A 117 -28.48 -28.84 32.03
CA ILE A 117 -27.10 -28.70 32.50
C ILE A 117 -27.09 -27.89 33.79
N ARG A 118 -26.25 -28.27 34.77
CA ARG A 118 -26.09 -27.51 36.01
C ARG A 118 -25.63 -26.08 35.71
N LEU A 119 -26.23 -25.11 36.40
CA LEU A 119 -25.96 -23.69 36.23
C LEU A 119 -24.47 -23.34 36.31
N GLU A 120 -23.72 -23.96 37.22
CA GLU A 120 -22.28 -23.78 37.41
C GLU A 120 -21.48 -24.04 36.12
N TYR A 121 -21.78 -25.12 35.39
CA TYR A 121 -21.10 -25.44 34.13
C TYR A 121 -21.51 -24.48 33.00
N SER A 122 -22.76 -24.02 32.98
CA SER A 122 -23.21 -23.04 31.99
C SER A 122 -22.52 -21.69 32.17
N ILE A 123 -22.32 -21.23 33.40
CA ILE A 123 -21.60 -19.96 33.68
C ILE A 123 -20.17 -20.01 33.15
N VAL A 124 -19.45 -21.12 33.41
CA VAL A 124 -18.07 -21.31 32.92
C VAL A 124 -18.03 -21.35 31.39
N ALA A 125 -18.92 -22.13 30.76
CA ALA A 125 -19.00 -22.25 29.31
C ALA A 125 -19.37 -20.92 28.63
N CYS A 126 -20.28 -20.15 29.21
CA CYS A 126 -20.63 -18.81 28.73
C CYS A 126 -19.44 -17.85 28.82
N THR A 127 -18.70 -17.87 29.92
CA THR A 127 -17.51 -17.01 30.10
C THR A 127 -16.43 -17.31 29.05
N ILE A 128 -16.17 -18.59 28.78
CA ILE A 128 -15.23 -19.01 27.72
C ILE A 128 -15.73 -18.56 26.35
N SER A 129 -17.03 -18.67 26.08
CA SER A 129 -17.62 -18.30 24.79
C SER A 129 -17.58 -16.78 24.57
N VAL A 130 -17.87 -15.98 25.60
CA VAL A 130 -17.78 -14.51 25.55
C VAL A 130 -16.34 -14.08 25.26
N THR A 131 -15.37 -14.65 25.98
CA THR A 131 -13.95 -14.31 25.79
C THR A 131 -13.46 -14.71 24.39
N ALA A 132 -13.81 -15.90 23.91
CA ALA A 132 -13.47 -16.34 22.55
C ALA A 132 -14.11 -15.46 21.46
N THR A 133 -15.36 -15.04 21.67
CA THR A 133 -16.06 -14.10 20.77
C THR A 133 -15.33 -12.75 20.73
N LEU A 134 -14.97 -12.20 21.90
CA LEU A 134 -14.27 -10.92 21.99
C LEU A 134 -12.90 -10.97 21.32
N ILE A 135 -12.11 -12.02 21.57
CA ILE A 135 -10.80 -12.22 20.94
C ILE A 135 -10.94 -12.32 19.42
N SER A 136 -11.90 -13.11 18.93
CA SER A 136 -12.13 -13.27 17.49
C SER A 136 -12.54 -11.96 16.84
N LEU A 137 -13.38 -11.16 17.50
CA LEU A 137 -13.80 -9.84 17.00
C LEU A 137 -12.65 -8.83 16.99
N LEU A 138 -11.79 -8.83 18.02
CA LEU A 138 -10.58 -8.01 18.04
C LEU A 138 -9.62 -8.39 16.90
N LEU A 139 -9.41 -9.68 16.66
CA LEU A 139 -8.59 -10.16 15.56
C LEU A 139 -9.19 -9.80 14.20
N PHE A 140 -10.52 -9.89 14.06
CA PHE A 140 -11.23 -9.45 12.85
C PHE A 140 -10.97 -7.98 12.55
N VAL A 141 -11.17 -7.09 13.54
CA VAL A 141 -10.94 -5.65 13.38
C VAL A 141 -9.46 -5.35 13.12
N TYR A 142 -8.55 -6.03 13.82
CA TYR A 142 -7.11 -5.83 13.66
C TYR A 142 -6.59 -6.22 12.27
N HIS A 143 -7.13 -7.30 11.69
CA HIS A 143 -6.74 -7.79 10.37
C HIS A 143 -7.55 -7.20 9.21
N MET A 144 -8.68 -6.56 9.47
CA MET A 144 -9.43 -5.84 8.45
C MET A 144 -8.56 -4.72 7.87
N ARG A 145 -8.35 -4.73 6.55
CA ARG A 145 -7.59 -3.70 5.84
C ARG A 145 -8.43 -3.15 4.71
N ASN A 146 -8.42 -1.83 4.59
CA ASN A 146 -9.13 -1.09 3.54
C ASN A 146 -8.18 0.01 3.08
N GLU A 147 -7.46 -0.25 1.99
CA GLU A 147 -6.30 0.53 1.57
C GLU A 147 -6.36 0.79 0.06
N TYR A 148 -5.91 1.96 -0.37
CA TYR A 148 -5.68 2.30 -1.78
C TYR A 148 -4.19 2.16 -2.08
N ILE A 149 -3.86 1.39 -3.12
CA ILE A 149 -2.48 1.16 -3.55
C ILE A 149 -2.22 1.98 -4.79
N PHE A 150 -1.28 2.93 -4.68
CA PHE A 150 -0.80 3.72 -5.80
C PHE A 150 0.34 2.98 -6.49
N LYS A 151 0.16 2.74 -7.78
CA LYS A 151 1.12 2.02 -8.62
C LYS A 151 1.79 2.98 -9.59
N SER A 152 2.96 2.59 -10.11
CA SER A 152 3.55 3.23 -11.27
C SER A 152 2.67 3.01 -12.50
N GLN A 153 2.63 3.98 -13.43
CA GLN A 153 1.65 3.99 -14.52
C GLN A 153 1.84 2.83 -15.50
N TYR A 154 3.07 2.59 -15.97
CA TYR A 154 3.35 1.61 -17.01
C TYR A 154 3.93 0.30 -16.46
N GLY A 155 4.73 0.38 -15.40
CA GLY A 155 5.37 -0.74 -14.73
C GLY A 155 4.49 -1.44 -13.69
N GLY A 156 3.42 -0.80 -13.21
CA GLY A 156 2.52 -1.38 -12.22
C GLY A 156 3.14 -1.64 -10.84
N ALA A 157 4.33 -1.11 -10.55
CA ALA A 157 5.02 -1.29 -9.27
C ALA A 157 4.22 -0.58 -8.16
N ALA A 158 3.93 -1.27 -7.06
CA ALA A 158 3.27 -0.65 -5.92
C ALA A 158 4.25 0.29 -5.20
N LEU A 159 3.99 1.61 -5.24
CA LEU A 159 4.90 2.63 -4.73
C LEU A 159 4.55 3.06 -3.30
N PHE A 160 3.27 3.25 -3.02
CA PHE A 160 2.79 3.54 -1.67
C PHE A 160 1.32 3.16 -1.53
N LEU A 161 0.86 3.16 -0.28
CA LEU A 161 -0.52 2.85 0.08
C LEU A 161 -1.08 3.91 1.01
N ILE A 162 -2.35 4.26 0.84
CA ILE A 162 -3.09 5.17 1.72
C ILE A 162 -4.25 4.39 2.35
N GLU A 163 -4.43 4.49 3.67
CA GLU A 163 -5.58 3.87 4.33
C GLU A 163 -6.86 4.65 3.99
N ASN A 164 -7.92 3.93 3.65
CA ASN A 164 -9.19 4.54 3.27
C ASN A 164 -9.87 5.25 4.48
N LYS A 165 -10.46 6.43 4.25
CA LYS A 165 -11.24 7.23 5.22
C LYS A 165 -10.50 7.58 6.51
N LYS A 166 -9.17 7.67 6.48
CA LYS A 166 -8.35 8.03 7.65
C LYS A 166 -7.47 9.25 7.38
N PRO A 167 -7.25 10.14 8.37
CA PRO A 167 -7.75 10.08 9.75
C PRO A 167 -9.23 10.48 9.87
N GLU A 168 -9.71 11.36 9.00
CA GLU A 168 -11.09 11.82 8.92
C GLU A 168 -11.54 11.74 7.47
N GLN A 169 -12.77 11.29 7.21
CA GLN A 169 -13.24 11.05 5.85
C GLN A 169 -13.14 12.30 4.96
N GLY A 170 -13.56 13.47 5.44
CA GLY A 170 -13.48 14.71 4.65
C GLY A 170 -12.06 15.14 4.30
N LYS A 171 -11.12 15.07 5.26
CA LYS A 171 -9.70 15.39 5.01
C LYS A 171 -9.05 14.39 4.05
N PHE A 172 -9.41 13.11 4.19
CA PHE A 172 -8.95 12.06 3.29
C PHE A 172 -9.49 12.29 1.87
N ASP A 173 -10.80 12.50 1.71
CA ASP A 173 -11.45 12.67 0.40
C ASP A 173 -10.87 13.89 -0.33
N ASN A 174 -10.72 15.03 0.37
CA ASN A 174 -10.13 16.23 -0.21
C ASN A 174 -8.68 15.99 -0.66
N PHE A 175 -7.84 15.44 0.22
CA PHE A 175 -6.44 15.16 -0.12
C PHE A 175 -6.32 14.17 -1.27
N PHE A 176 -7.15 13.13 -1.28
CA PHE A 176 -7.16 12.08 -2.29
C PHE A 176 -7.57 12.61 -3.66
N ILE A 177 -8.65 13.41 -3.73
CA ILE A 177 -9.09 14.06 -4.96
C ILE A 177 -8.01 15.02 -5.47
N SER A 178 -7.45 15.86 -4.59
CA SER A 178 -6.35 16.77 -4.96
C SER A 178 -5.13 16.01 -5.47
N LEU A 179 -4.84 14.82 -4.93
CA LEU A 179 -3.74 13.97 -5.39
C LEU A 179 -3.97 13.42 -6.78
N GLN A 180 -5.16 12.91 -7.06
CA GLN A 180 -5.52 12.41 -8.39
C GLN A 180 -5.43 13.54 -9.42
N GLN A 181 -6.00 14.70 -9.10
CA GLN A 181 -5.95 15.88 -9.97
C GLN A 181 -4.52 16.38 -10.21
N ALA A 182 -3.68 16.39 -9.17
CA ALA A 182 -2.29 16.76 -9.29
C ALA A 182 -1.52 15.80 -10.20
N ILE A 183 -1.72 14.48 -10.04
CA ILE A 183 -1.13 13.44 -10.90
C ILE A 183 -1.52 13.68 -12.37
N ASP A 184 -2.80 13.89 -12.66
CA ASP A 184 -3.28 14.11 -14.03
C ASP A 184 -2.72 15.41 -14.63
N LYS A 185 -2.68 16.49 -13.84
CA LYS A 185 -2.13 17.78 -14.28
C LYS A 185 -0.63 17.70 -14.59
N THR A 186 0.16 17.03 -13.75
CA THR A 186 1.60 16.88 -13.97
C THR A 186 1.89 16.05 -15.22
N LYS A 187 1.03 15.07 -15.53
CA LYS A 187 1.17 14.25 -16.73
C LYS A 187 0.95 15.02 -18.02
N MET A 188 -0.07 15.88 -18.08
CA MET A 188 -0.56 16.50 -19.33
C MET A 188 0.54 17.11 -20.23
N ASN A 189 1.62 17.62 -19.64
CA ASN A 189 2.69 18.32 -20.36
C ASN A 189 3.93 17.46 -20.67
N ILE A 190 3.91 16.16 -20.40
CA ILE A 190 5.06 15.27 -20.61
C ILE A 190 4.73 14.24 -21.68
N SER A 191 5.65 14.03 -22.62
CA SER A 191 5.52 13.00 -23.66
C SER A 191 5.50 11.59 -23.04
N VAL A 192 4.89 10.62 -23.71
CA VAL A 192 4.79 9.25 -23.17
C VAL A 192 6.17 8.58 -23.12
N SER A 193 7.07 8.85 -24.07
CA SER A 193 8.47 8.38 -24.04
C SER A 193 9.23 8.90 -22.83
N ASP A 194 9.12 10.21 -22.54
CA ASP A 194 9.75 10.80 -21.36
C ASP A 194 9.16 10.26 -20.05
N ARG A 195 7.86 9.93 -20.03
CA ARG A 195 7.22 9.27 -18.88
C ARG A 195 7.75 7.87 -18.63
N LEU A 196 7.94 7.07 -19.68
CA LEU A 196 8.50 5.71 -19.55
C LEU A 196 9.93 5.74 -18.99
N VAL A 197 10.77 6.64 -19.51
CA VAL A 197 12.15 6.81 -19.03
C VAL A 197 12.18 7.35 -17.61
N GLY A 198 11.36 8.35 -17.30
CA GLY A 198 11.22 8.92 -15.95
C GLY A 198 10.76 7.89 -14.93
N GLU A 199 9.77 7.06 -15.29
CA GLU A 199 9.28 5.97 -14.46
C GLU A 199 10.36 4.92 -14.21
N LEU A 200 11.09 4.50 -15.24
CA LEU A 200 12.18 3.52 -15.11
C LEU A 200 13.29 4.04 -14.18
N LYS A 201 13.68 5.31 -14.32
CA LYS A 201 14.66 5.96 -13.44
C LYS A 201 14.18 5.98 -11.99
N MET A 202 12.91 6.31 -11.75
CA MET A 202 12.32 6.29 -10.42
C MET A 202 12.28 4.88 -9.83
N CYS A 203 11.83 3.87 -10.58
CA CYS A 203 11.79 2.48 -10.13
C CYS A 203 13.19 1.95 -9.80
N ARG A 204 14.20 2.30 -10.61
CA ARG A 204 15.61 1.98 -10.31
C ARG A 204 16.04 2.61 -8.99
N ARG A 205 15.81 3.91 -8.79
CA ARG A 205 16.15 4.60 -7.53
C ARG A 205 15.47 3.97 -6.31
N LEU A 206 14.17 3.67 -6.40
CA LEU A 206 13.43 3.06 -5.28
C LEU A 206 13.93 1.65 -4.94
N ARG A 207 14.47 0.92 -5.92
CA ARG A 207 15.14 -0.36 -5.68
C ARG A 207 16.47 -0.14 -4.96
N ASP A 208 17.28 0.80 -5.45
CA ASP A 208 18.61 1.10 -4.89
C ASP A 208 18.51 1.64 -3.43
N GLU A 209 17.41 2.33 -3.10
CA GLU A 209 17.07 2.77 -1.73
C GLU A 209 16.44 1.66 -0.86
N GLY A 210 16.23 0.45 -1.39
CA GLY A 210 15.60 -0.67 -0.69
C GLY A 210 14.13 -0.41 -0.31
N ILE A 211 13.43 0.44 -1.07
CA ILE A 211 12.00 0.72 -0.93
C ILE A 211 11.17 -0.34 -1.65
N ILE A 212 11.58 -0.72 -2.87
CA ILE A 212 11.00 -1.84 -3.63
C ILE A 212 12.02 -2.97 -3.76
N SER A 213 11.56 -4.21 -3.94
CA SER A 213 12.43 -5.37 -4.17
C SER A 213 12.91 -5.45 -5.63
N ASP A 214 14.01 -6.18 -5.85
CA ASP A 214 14.54 -6.45 -7.19
C ASP A 214 13.53 -7.15 -8.11
N GLU A 215 12.69 -8.00 -7.53
CA GLU A 215 11.60 -8.67 -8.24
C GLU A 215 10.56 -7.66 -8.77
N ILE A 216 10.10 -6.74 -7.91
CA ILE A 216 9.14 -5.69 -8.30
C ILE A 216 9.76 -4.79 -9.37
N TYR A 217 11.03 -4.43 -9.22
CA TYR A 217 11.75 -3.66 -10.23
C TYR A 217 11.83 -4.39 -11.57
N THR A 218 12.15 -5.69 -11.56
CA THR A 218 12.29 -6.49 -12.78
C THR A 218 10.97 -6.63 -13.52
N ILE A 219 9.86 -6.84 -12.79
CA ILE A 219 8.51 -6.87 -13.35
C ILE A 219 8.18 -5.52 -13.99
N ALA A 220 8.41 -4.42 -13.26
CA ALA A 220 8.11 -3.08 -13.75
C ALA A 220 8.94 -2.71 -14.99
N ARG A 221 10.25 -2.99 -14.96
CA ARG A 221 11.16 -2.79 -16.09
C ARG A 221 10.71 -3.56 -17.33
N THR A 222 10.33 -4.83 -17.15
CA THR A 222 9.87 -5.68 -18.26
C THR A 222 8.56 -5.17 -18.85
N ALA A 223 7.63 -4.70 -18.02
CA ALA A 223 6.38 -4.09 -18.48
C ALA A 223 6.62 -2.78 -19.24
N ILE A 224 7.52 -1.92 -18.75
CA ILE A 224 7.90 -0.65 -19.41
C ILE A 224 8.54 -0.92 -20.78
N PHE A 225 9.49 -1.87 -20.87
CA PHE A 225 10.16 -2.20 -22.14
C PHE A 225 9.26 -2.89 -23.17
N LYS A 226 8.17 -3.51 -22.74
CA LYS A 226 7.18 -4.09 -23.66
C LYS A 226 6.30 -3.04 -24.33
N HIS A 227 6.29 -1.80 -23.84
CA HIS A 227 5.44 -0.73 -24.36
C HIS A 227 5.90 -0.30 -25.77
N ASP A 228 4.97 -0.16 -26.71
CA ASP A 228 5.27 0.05 -28.14
C ASP A 228 6.11 1.31 -28.42
N GLN A 229 5.87 2.38 -27.65
CA GLN A 229 6.64 3.61 -27.75
C GLN A 229 8.07 3.54 -27.19
N TYR A 230 8.45 2.44 -26.54
CA TYR A 230 9.84 2.18 -26.17
C TYR A 230 10.60 1.42 -27.28
N LYS A 231 9.86 0.77 -28.19
CA LYS A 231 10.41 -0.01 -29.32
C LYS A 231 10.56 0.82 -30.60
N SER A 232 9.89 1.97 -30.68
CA SER A 232 9.94 2.91 -31.81
C SER A 232 11.00 3.97 -31.61
#